data_AF-A0A7Y2SLU2-F1
#
_entry.id   AF-A0A7Y2SLU2-F1
#
_cell.length_a   1.000
_cell.length_b   1.000
_cell.length_c   1.000
_cell.angle_alpha   90.00
_cell.angle_beta   90.00
_cell.angle_gamma   90.00
#
_symmetry.space_group_name_H-M   'P 1'
#
loop_
_entity.id
_entity.type
_entity.pdbx_description
1 polymer ?
#
loop_
_entity_poly.entity_id
_entity_poly.type
_entity_poly.pdbx_seq_one_letter_code
_entity_poly.pdbx_strand_id
1 'polypeptide(L)'
;MSRILSLVLAERTYEVPMAPIQRAKAWRTQLKKPLADLMTLVSTDLTVELNSVKDLITLGEKLIPVLMDAPEIMFNLLLAYAPALKAEQAYLEANAYDDELVTAFLTVLKAAFPLDRLTSLLGPASPPTSTSSPEPSGV
;
A
#
# COMPACT_ATOMS: atom_id res chain seq x y z
N MET A 1 12.33 5.38 -22.25
CA MET A 1 12.97 4.71 -21.11
C MET A 1 11.86 4.24 -20.17
N SER A 2 11.74 2.94 -19.97
CA SER A 2 10.79 2.35 -19.03
C SER A 2 11.41 2.33 -17.64
N ARG A 3 10.67 2.75 -16.61
CA ARG A 3 11.13 2.62 -15.21
C ARG A 3 10.89 1.18 -14.76
N ILE A 4 11.83 0.59 -14.04
CA ILE A 4 11.78 -0.82 -13.61
C ILE A 4 11.62 -0.86 -12.08
N LEU A 5 10.83 -1.80 -11.60
CA LEU A 5 10.69 -2.16 -10.19
C LEU A 5 11.38 -3.50 -9.97
N SER A 6 12.22 -3.58 -8.95
CA SER A 6 12.82 -4.85 -8.49
C SER A 6 11.91 -5.44 -7.43
N LEU A 7 11.37 -6.62 -7.70
CA LEU A 7 10.54 -7.39 -6.75
C LEU A 7 11.31 -8.65 -6.35
N VAL A 8 11.21 -9.06 -5.09
CA VAL A 8 11.77 -10.33 -4.62
C VAL A 8 10.62 -11.26 -4.29
N LEU A 9 10.60 -12.45 -4.89
CA LEU A 9 9.61 -13.50 -4.65
C LEU A 9 10.28 -14.87 -4.84
N ALA A 10 9.98 -15.83 -3.97
CA ALA A 10 10.61 -17.15 -3.98
C ALA A 10 12.14 -17.06 -4.03
N GLU A 11 12.71 -16.13 -3.26
CA GLU A 11 14.14 -15.82 -3.19
C GLU A 11 14.76 -15.35 -4.53
N ARG A 12 13.93 -15.01 -5.53
CA ARG A 12 14.35 -14.55 -6.85
C ARG A 12 14.01 -13.09 -7.06
N THR A 13 14.92 -12.37 -7.73
CA THR A 13 14.68 -10.98 -8.13
C THR A 13 14.04 -10.92 -9.51
N TYR A 14 12.90 -10.25 -9.59
CA TYR A 14 12.13 -10.01 -10.80
C TYR A 14 12.15 -8.52 -11.17
N GLU A 15 12.45 -8.23 -12.42
CA GLU A 15 12.39 -6.89 -12.98
C GLU A 15 11.04 -6.66 -13.65
N VAL A 16 10.19 -5.86 -13.01
CA VAL A 16 8.85 -5.55 -13.51
C VAL A 16 8.81 -4.12 -14.03
N PRO A 17 8.40 -3.89 -15.29
CA PRO A 17 8.26 -2.53 -15.81
C PRO A 17 7.12 -1.81 -15.09
N MET A 18 7.42 -0.63 -14.57
CA MET A 18 6.46 0.24 -13.91
C MET A 18 5.33 0.61 -14.88
N ALA A 19 4.09 0.46 -14.42
CA ALA A 19 2.91 0.72 -15.23
C ALA A 19 2.78 2.22 -15.55
N PRO A 20 2.57 2.61 -16.83
CA PRO A 20 2.23 3.99 -17.19
C PRO A 20 0.85 4.39 -16.65
N ILE A 21 0.56 5.69 -16.57
CA ILE A 21 -0.60 6.27 -15.86
C ILE A 21 -1.93 5.57 -16.15
N GLN A 22 -2.23 5.26 -17.42
CA GLN A 22 -3.48 4.59 -17.81
C GLN A 22 -3.58 3.16 -17.28
N ARG A 23 -2.49 2.39 -17.40
CA ARG A 23 -2.43 1.01 -16.89
C ARG A 23 -2.47 0.99 -15.37
N ALA A 24 -1.76 1.91 -14.72
CA ALA A 24 -1.80 2.08 -13.28
C ALA A 24 -3.21 2.46 -12.80
N LYS A 25 -3.93 3.32 -13.52
CA LYS A 25 -5.34 3.67 -13.21
C LYS A 25 -6.26 2.45 -13.31
N ALA A 26 -6.11 1.63 -14.35
CA ALA A 26 -6.89 0.40 -14.51
C ALA A 26 -6.62 -0.57 -13.35
N TRP A 27 -5.36 -0.78 -12.99
CA TRP A 27 -4.97 -1.62 -11.86
C TRP A 27 -5.52 -1.07 -10.52
N ARG A 28 -5.40 0.24 -10.26
CA ARG A 28 -5.97 0.87 -9.06
C ARG A 28 -7.48 0.68 -8.96
N THR A 29 -8.18 0.57 -10.09
CA THR A 29 -9.62 0.31 -10.11
C THR A 29 -9.94 -1.12 -9.65
N GLN A 30 -9.06 -2.07 -9.93
CA GLN A 30 -9.17 -3.45 -9.42
C GLN A 30 -8.94 -3.50 -7.91
N LEU A 31 -8.05 -2.65 -7.38
CA LEU A 31 -7.82 -2.51 -5.94
C LEU A 31 -9.01 -1.89 -5.19
N LYS A 32 -9.85 -1.08 -5.84
CA LYS A 32 -10.97 -0.40 -5.19
C LYS A 32 -11.95 -1.35 -4.53
N LYS A 33 -12.25 -2.48 -5.18
CA LYS A 33 -13.22 -3.45 -4.67
C LYS A 33 -12.74 -4.13 -3.37
N PRO A 34 -11.59 -4.82 -3.34
CA PRO A 34 -11.08 -5.42 -2.10
C PRO A 34 -10.84 -4.37 -1.01
N LEU A 35 -10.38 -3.15 -1.37
CA LEU A 35 -10.23 -2.08 -0.39
C LEU A 35 -11.58 -1.57 0.15
N ALA A 36 -12.60 -1.42 -0.71
CA ALA A 36 -13.94 -1.02 -0.28
C ALA A 36 -14.60 -2.10 0.57
N ASP A 37 -14.46 -3.38 0.20
CA ASP A 37 -14.97 -4.52 0.96
C ASP A 37 -14.30 -4.62 2.35
N LEU A 38 -13.02 -4.28 2.46
CA LEU A 38 -12.30 -4.18 3.73
C LEU A 38 -12.74 -2.95 4.55
N MET A 39 -12.95 -1.81 3.89
CA MET A 39 -13.43 -0.58 4.53
C MET A 39 -14.87 -0.72 5.01
N THR A 40 -15.76 -1.39 4.29
CA THR A 40 -17.14 -1.66 4.74
C THR A 40 -17.13 -2.58 5.95
N LEU A 41 -16.31 -3.63 5.95
CA LEU A 41 -16.17 -4.50 7.12
C LEU A 41 -15.76 -3.71 8.38
N VAL A 42 -14.81 -2.78 8.24
CA VAL A 42 -14.33 -1.92 9.32
C VAL A 42 -15.35 -0.83 9.70
N SER A 43 -16.01 -0.21 8.73
CA SER A 43 -16.93 0.92 8.96
C SER A 43 -18.34 0.51 9.38
N THR A 44 -18.78 -0.72 9.09
CA THR A 44 -20.09 -1.23 9.54
C THR A 44 -20.11 -1.48 11.06
N ASP A 45 -18.94 -1.52 11.73
CA ASP A 45 -18.83 -1.88 13.15
C ASP A 45 -17.86 -1.00 13.97
N LEU A 46 -17.38 0.13 13.46
CA LEU A 46 -16.56 1.07 14.26
C LEU A 46 -17.37 1.89 15.29
N THR A 47 -18.68 1.59 15.46
CA THR A 47 -19.43 1.90 16.69
C THR A 47 -19.16 0.90 17.81
N VAL A 48 -18.23 -0.03 17.62
CA VAL A 48 -17.63 -0.79 18.71
C VAL A 48 -16.73 0.17 19.48
N GLU A 49 -17.28 0.75 20.54
CA GLU A 49 -16.46 1.28 21.61
C GLU A 49 -15.55 0.14 22.08
N LEU A 50 -14.24 0.26 21.86
CA LEU A 50 -13.22 -0.75 22.23
C LEU A 50 -13.04 -0.80 23.76
N ASN A 51 -14.13 -0.99 24.49
CA ASN A 51 -14.23 -0.93 25.93
C ASN A 51 -14.30 -2.33 26.56
N SER A 52 -14.42 -3.40 25.76
CA SER A 52 -14.53 -4.79 26.24
C SER A 52 -13.68 -5.79 25.45
N VAL A 53 -13.19 -6.81 26.16
CA VAL A 53 -12.49 -7.97 25.57
C VAL A 53 -13.38 -8.74 24.60
N LYS A 54 -14.71 -8.72 24.81
CA LYS A 54 -15.67 -9.39 23.93
C LYS A 54 -15.74 -8.73 22.54
N ASP A 55 -15.59 -7.41 22.51
CA ASP A 55 -15.61 -6.61 21.29
C ASP A 55 -14.32 -6.82 20.46
N LEU A 56 -13.19 -7.00 21.14
CA LEU A 56 -11.92 -7.40 20.50
C LEU A 56 -12.01 -8.80 19.87
N ILE A 57 -12.74 -9.73 20.49
CA ILE A 57 -12.97 -11.08 19.94
C ILE A 57 -13.85 -11.00 18.69
N THR A 58 -14.95 -10.25 18.71
CA THR A 58 -15.83 -10.08 17.55
C THR A 58 -15.16 -9.35 16.38
N LEU A 59 -14.30 -8.37 16.69
CA LEU A 59 -13.45 -7.73 15.68
C LEU A 59 -12.42 -8.72 15.11
N GLY A 60 -11.80 -9.53 15.97
CA GLY A 60 -10.89 -10.61 15.57
C GLY A 60 -11.56 -11.63 14.63
N GLU A 61 -12.75 -12.11 14.97
CA GLU A 61 -13.52 -13.06 14.15
C GLU A 61 -13.87 -12.52 12.74
N LYS A 62 -14.01 -11.19 12.60
CA LYS A 62 -14.25 -10.54 11.30
C LYS A 62 -12.97 -10.27 10.53
N LEU A 63 -11.89 -9.92 11.22
CA LEU A 63 -10.59 -9.63 10.60
C LEU A 63 -9.82 -10.89 10.21
N ILE A 64 -9.97 -11.99 10.95
CA ILE A 64 -9.30 -13.27 10.66
C ILE A 64 -9.58 -13.76 9.24
N PRO A 65 -10.82 -13.87 8.73
CA PRO A 65 -11.07 -14.33 7.37
C PRO A 65 -10.46 -13.38 6.32
N VAL A 66 -10.50 -12.06 6.54
CA VAL A 66 -9.83 -11.10 5.66
C VAL A 66 -8.31 -11.26 5.67
N LEU A 67 -7.72 -11.54 6.83
CA LEU A 67 -6.29 -11.81 6.97
C LEU A 67 -5.90 -13.17 6.36
N MET A 68 -6.79 -14.16 6.41
CA MET A 68 -6.57 -15.48 5.78
C MET A 68 -6.64 -15.40 4.25
N ASP A 69 -7.53 -14.57 3.70
CA ASP A 69 -7.67 -14.39 2.25
C ASP A 69 -6.70 -13.32 1.68
N ALA A 70 -6.08 -12.51 2.55
CA ALA A 70 -5.21 -11.41 2.15
C ALA A 70 -4.02 -11.85 1.26
N PRO A 71 -3.27 -12.92 1.57
CA PRO A 71 -2.16 -13.37 0.72
C PRO A 71 -2.63 -13.70 -0.70
N GLU A 72 -3.73 -14.44 -0.84
CA GLU A 72 -4.27 -14.82 -2.15
C GLU A 72 -4.73 -13.58 -2.95
N ILE A 73 -5.43 -12.65 -2.30
CA ILE A 73 -5.85 -11.38 -2.93
C ILE A 73 -4.61 -10.59 -3.38
N MET A 74 -3.60 -10.45 -2.52
CA MET A 74 -2.37 -9.70 -2.81
C MET A 74 -1.60 -10.33 -3.97
N PHE A 75 -1.50 -11.65 -4.01
CA PHE A 75 -0.85 -12.39 -5.08
C PHE A 75 -1.57 -12.20 -6.41
N ASN A 76 -2.88 -12.34 -6.44
CA ASN A 76 -3.70 -12.10 -7.63
C ASN A 76 -3.55 -10.66 -8.17
N LEU A 77 -3.52 -9.66 -7.27
CA LEU A 77 -3.28 -8.27 -7.67
C LEU A 77 -1.86 -8.03 -8.18
N LEU A 78 -0.87 -8.73 -7.64
CA LEU A 78 0.52 -8.67 -8.09
C LEU A 78 0.66 -9.23 -9.50
N LEU A 79 0.07 -10.40 -9.77
CA LEU A 79 0.01 -11.01 -11.10
C LEU A 79 -0.74 -10.14 -12.12
N ALA A 80 -1.78 -9.42 -11.68
CA ALA A 80 -2.50 -8.47 -12.54
C ALA A 80 -1.64 -7.25 -12.91
N TYR A 81 -0.80 -6.78 -11.99
CA TYR A 81 0.15 -5.69 -12.25
C TYR A 81 1.31 -6.11 -13.15
N ALA A 82 1.85 -7.31 -12.89
CA ALA A 82 3.06 -7.85 -13.50
C ALA A 82 2.74 -9.15 -14.27
N PRO A 83 2.23 -9.08 -15.50
CA PRO A 83 1.86 -10.27 -16.28
C PRO A 83 3.02 -11.23 -16.53
N ALA A 84 4.27 -10.73 -16.48
CA ALA A 84 5.47 -11.56 -16.61
C ALA A 84 5.54 -12.63 -15.49
N LEU A 85 5.06 -12.31 -14.29
CA LEU A 85 5.02 -13.25 -13.17
C LEU A 85 4.00 -14.38 -13.37
N LYS A 86 3.00 -14.21 -14.26
CA LYS A 86 2.02 -15.26 -14.55
C LYS A 86 2.64 -16.50 -15.18
N ALA A 87 3.73 -16.35 -15.93
CA ALA A 87 4.45 -17.48 -16.51
C ALA A 87 5.10 -18.36 -15.43
N GLU A 88 5.40 -17.79 -14.26
CA GLU A 88 6.01 -18.47 -13.12
C GLU A 88 5.03 -18.67 -11.95
N GLN A 89 3.73 -18.46 -12.19
CA GLN A 89 2.70 -18.48 -11.15
C GLN A 89 2.76 -19.74 -10.28
N ALA A 90 2.78 -20.93 -10.89
CA ALA A 90 2.82 -22.20 -10.15
C ALA A 90 4.09 -22.37 -9.31
N TYR A 91 5.21 -21.79 -9.74
CA TYR A 91 6.45 -21.81 -8.97
C TYR A 91 6.36 -20.85 -7.77
N LEU A 92 5.85 -19.65 -8.01
CA LEU A 92 5.67 -18.63 -6.96
C LEU A 92 4.68 -19.10 -5.89
N GLU A 93 3.54 -19.70 -6.27
CA GLU A 93 2.57 -20.25 -5.31
C GLU A 93 3.16 -21.34 -4.40
N ALA A 94 4.12 -22.11 -4.91
CA ALA A 94 4.73 -23.21 -4.16
C ALA A 94 5.97 -22.82 -3.35
N ASN A 95 6.62 -21.68 -3.67
CA ASN A 95 7.94 -21.34 -3.13
C ASN A 95 8.08 -19.91 -2.60
N ALA A 96 7.13 -19.00 -2.88
CA ALA A 96 7.20 -17.64 -2.35
C ALA A 96 6.71 -17.59 -0.90
N TYR A 97 7.36 -16.75 -0.09
CA TYR A 97 6.96 -16.52 1.28
C TYR A 97 6.01 -15.32 1.40
N ASP A 98 5.16 -15.34 2.42
CA ASP A 98 4.15 -14.29 2.63
C ASP A 98 4.78 -12.90 2.86
N ASP A 99 5.95 -12.82 3.51
CA ASP A 99 6.69 -11.58 3.74
C ASP A 99 7.27 -10.99 2.45
N GLU A 100 7.77 -11.85 1.56
CA GLU A 100 8.21 -11.47 0.21
C GLU A 100 7.02 -10.93 -0.61
N LEU A 101 5.88 -11.62 -0.54
CA LEU A 101 4.65 -11.21 -1.22
C LEU A 101 4.16 -9.84 -0.74
N VAL A 102 4.16 -9.61 0.57
CA VAL A 102 3.81 -8.31 1.17
C VAL A 102 4.77 -7.22 0.69
N THR A 103 6.07 -7.50 0.71
CA THR A 103 7.10 -6.53 0.28
C THR A 103 6.98 -6.18 -1.20
N ALA A 104 6.76 -7.18 -2.06
CA ALA A 104 6.56 -6.99 -3.49
C ALA A 104 5.27 -6.20 -3.77
N PHE A 105 4.18 -6.53 -3.09
CA PHE A 105 2.91 -5.81 -3.21
C PHE A 105 3.03 -4.35 -2.79
N LEU A 106 3.70 -4.06 -1.65
CA LEU A 106 3.93 -2.68 -1.20
C LEU A 106 4.78 -1.88 -2.19
N THR A 107 5.76 -2.51 -2.83
CA THR A 107 6.59 -1.88 -3.87
C THR A 107 5.74 -1.49 -5.08
N VAL A 108 4.85 -2.38 -5.53
CA VAL A 108 3.89 -2.09 -6.61
C VAL A 108 2.88 -1.03 -6.21
N LEU A 109 2.40 -1.06 -4.96
CA LEU A 109 1.44 -0.09 -4.43
C LEU A 109 2.04 1.33 -4.41
N LYS A 110 3.27 1.51 -3.94
CA LYS A 110 4.00 2.79 -3.97
C LYS A 110 4.24 3.29 -5.39
N ALA A 111 4.49 2.40 -6.34
CA ALA A 111 4.62 2.77 -7.75
C ALA A 111 3.28 3.22 -8.34
N ALA A 112 2.17 2.59 -7.95
CA ALA A 112 0.83 2.89 -8.45
C ALA A 112 0.21 4.14 -7.79
N PHE A 113 0.50 4.40 -6.52
CA PHE A 113 0.07 5.56 -5.75
C PHE A 113 1.28 6.37 -5.28
N PRO A 114 1.46 7.60 -5.78
CA PRO A 114 2.56 8.46 -5.34
C PRO A 114 2.25 9.06 -3.94
N LEU A 115 2.12 8.20 -2.92
CA LEU A 115 1.74 8.60 -1.56
C LEU A 115 2.78 9.56 -0.93
N ASP A 116 4.04 9.43 -1.32
CA ASP A 116 5.11 10.36 -0.89
C ASP A 116 4.83 11.80 -1.33
N ARG A 117 4.16 12.01 -2.48
CA ARG A 117 3.76 13.35 -2.94
C ARG A 117 2.66 13.95 -2.06
N LEU A 118 1.80 13.12 -1.44
CA LEU A 118 0.74 13.61 -0.53
C LEU A 118 1.33 14.11 0.79
N THR A 119 2.38 13.48 1.31
CA THR A 119 3.08 13.98 2.52
C THR A 119 3.71 15.36 2.30
N SER A 120 4.16 15.65 1.07
CA SER A 120 4.69 16.97 0.72
C SER A 120 3.63 18.08 0.67
N LEU A 121 2.35 17.73 0.48
CA LEU A 121 1.22 18.66 0.57
C LEU A 121 0.77 18.90 2.03
N LEU A 122 1.12 18.00 2.93
CA LEU A 122 0.86 18.09 4.39
C LEU A 122 2.09 18.65 5.13
N GLY A 123 2.93 19.44 4.44
CA GLY A 123 4.21 19.92 4.95
C GLY A 123 4.13 20.57 6.34
N PRO A 124 5.26 20.57 7.09
CA PRO A 124 5.32 21.15 8.42
C PRO A 124 4.89 22.62 8.38
N ALA A 125 4.04 23.04 9.32
CA ALA A 125 3.73 24.44 9.55
C ALA A 125 5.06 25.22 9.59
N SER A 126 5.22 26.19 8.68
CA SER A 126 6.43 26.99 8.59
C SER A 126 6.79 27.54 9.98
N PRO A 127 8.08 27.55 10.38
CA PRO A 127 8.48 28.24 11.59
C PRO A 127 8.11 29.72 11.45
N PRO A 128 7.64 30.40 12.51
CA PRO A 128 7.42 31.84 12.43
C PRO A 128 8.73 32.50 12.01
N THR A 129 8.68 33.24 10.92
CA THR A 129 9.71 34.17 10.47
C THR A 129 10.13 35.01 11.67
N SER A 130 11.33 34.78 12.19
CA SER A 130 11.89 35.65 13.23
C SER A 130 12.14 37.01 12.59
N THR A 131 11.30 37.98 12.93
CA THR A 131 11.52 39.40 12.67
C THR A 131 12.79 39.84 13.39
N SER A 132 13.93 39.79 12.70
CA SER A 132 15.09 40.59 13.10
C SER A 132 14.83 42.03 12.66
N SER A 133 14.44 42.88 13.61
CA SER A 133 14.45 44.34 13.43
C SER A 133 15.90 44.82 13.27
N PRO A 134 16.23 45.64 12.26
CA PRO A 134 17.50 46.34 12.23
C PRO A 134 17.43 47.52 13.21
N GLU A 135 18.33 47.52 14.17
CA GLU A 135 18.62 48.64 15.07
C GLU A 135 19.18 49.81 14.24
N PRO A 136 18.59 51.02 14.26
CA PRO A 136 19.17 52.16 13.56
C PRO A 136 20.33 52.73 14.39
N SER A 137 21.55 52.41 13.97
CA SER A 137 22.74 53.21 14.30
C SER A 137 22.72 54.52 13.53
N GLY A 138 22.83 55.67 14.20
CA GLY A 138 23.17 56.91 13.51
C GLY A 138 22.95 58.22 14.28
N VAL A 139 24.03 58.65 14.94
CA VAL A 139 24.54 60.04 15.16
C VAL A 139 23.70 61.02 15.98
#